data_AF-A0A7C3WRS0-F1
#
_entry.id   AF-A0A7C3WRS0-F1
#
_cell.length_a   1.000
_cell.length_b   1.000
_cell.length_c   1.000
_cell.angle_alpha   90.00
_cell.angle_beta   90.00
_cell.angle_gamma   90.00
#
_symmetry.space_group_name_H-M   'P 1'
#
loop_
_entity.id
_entity.type
_entity.pdbx_description
1 polymer ?
#
loop_
_entity_poly.entity_id
_entity_poly.type
_entity_poly.pdbx_seq_one_letter_code
_entity_poly.pdbx_strand_id
1 'polypeptide(L)'
;MNNNLPEKQPPEKTDWLLFPQEISRDDIEKEIKKTPIAIQKILNYYLLTDFESKYEEIHLFLKHFNENKKIPIAKINNPVIYKIIKTARSIQRQIHKLMGLLRFREIEGGYLYASFTSDFNIIGPLSLHFSRRFPEEKLIIHDTKRRKALFVEKGKLYEVVSLNTLPSDTDEESFFRQLWQRYHQNISITERENKKLQRQNIPLKFQHWLTEFKGSCALPQLDGNRENI
;
A
#
# COMPACT_ATOMS: atom_id res chain seq x y z
N MET A 1 -30.27 -27.36 -57.03
CA MET A 1 -30.14 -26.29 -56.02
C MET A 1 -30.86 -26.74 -54.75
N ASN A 2 -30.11 -27.14 -53.73
CA ASN A 2 -30.37 -26.83 -52.32
C ASN A 2 -29.23 -27.44 -51.49
N ASN A 3 -28.22 -26.62 -51.20
CA ASN A 3 -27.12 -26.94 -50.30
C ASN A 3 -27.49 -26.44 -48.91
N ASN A 4 -27.94 -27.32 -48.03
CA ASN A 4 -27.98 -27.04 -46.60
C ASN A 4 -26.91 -27.89 -45.91
N LEU A 5 -25.75 -27.28 -45.64
CA LEU A 5 -24.78 -27.85 -44.71
C LEU A 5 -25.38 -27.82 -43.29
N PRO A 6 -25.14 -28.84 -42.46
CA PRO A 6 -25.51 -28.77 -41.05
C PRO A 6 -24.69 -27.67 -40.37
N GLU A 7 -25.38 -26.75 -39.68
CA GLU A 7 -24.72 -25.75 -38.83
C GLU A 7 -23.81 -26.45 -37.83
N LYS A 8 -22.51 -26.14 -37.89
CA LYS A 8 -21.58 -26.52 -36.83
C LYS A 8 -22.04 -25.83 -35.55
N GLN A 9 -22.52 -26.63 -34.59
CA GLN A 9 -22.69 -26.14 -33.23
C GLN A 9 -21.33 -25.59 -32.74
N PRO A 10 -21.32 -24.40 -32.11
CA PRO A 10 -20.09 -23.87 -31.55
C PRO A 10 -19.55 -24.88 -30.53
N PRO A 11 -18.22 -25.04 -30.40
CA PRO A 11 -17.67 -25.92 -29.38
C PRO A 11 -18.25 -25.50 -28.03
N GLU A 12 -18.85 -26.45 -27.32
CA GLU A 12 -19.35 -26.27 -25.96
C GLU A 12 -18.32 -25.45 -25.19
N LYS A 13 -18.77 -24.31 -24.67
CA LYS A 13 -17.99 -23.48 -23.75
C LYS A 13 -17.49 -24.43 -22.66
N THR A 14 -16.19 -24.70 -22.68
CA THR A 14 -15.55 -25.52 -21.65
C THR A 14 -15.84 -24.82 -20.34
N ASP A 15 -16.62 -25.50 -19.52
CA ASP A 15 -17.32 -24.97 -18.37
C ASP A 15 -16.37 -24.82 -17.18
N TRP A 16 -15.33 -24.00 -17.36
CA TRP A 16 -14.33 -23.73 -16.32
C TRP A 16 -14.88 -22.87 -15.17
N LEU A 17 -16.13 -22.39 -15.31
CA LEU A 17 -16.89 -21.63 -14.32
C LEU A 17 -17.60 -22.52 -13.27
N LEU A 18 -17.62 -23.85 -13.43
CA LEU A 18 -18.39 -24.75 -12.56
C LEU A 18 -17.66 -25.24 -11.30
N PHE A 19 -16.39 -24.88 -11.11
CA PHE A 19 -15.68 -25.20 -9.87
C PHE A 19 -14.90 -23.99 -9.36
N PRO A 20 -15.55 -23.05 -8.64
CA PRO A 20 -14.85 -22.48 -7.51
C PRO A 20 -14.69 -23.65 -6.53
N GLN A 21 -13.54 -24.32 -6.53
CA GLN A 21 -13.11 -24.85 -5.24
C GLN A 21 -13.09 -23.61 -4.35
N GLU A 22 -14.04 -23.50 -3.42
CA GLU A 22 -13.96 -22.51 -2.36
C GLU A 22 -12.68 -22.85 -1.60
N ILE A 23 -11.54 -22.31 -2.05
CA ILE A 23 -10.29 -22.55 -1.39
C ILE A 23 -10.42 -21.81 -0.06
N SER A 24 -10.63 -22.58 1.00
CA SER A 24 -10.79 -22.03 2.34
C SER A 24 -9.56 -21.20 2.70
N ARG A 25 -9.79 -19.96 3.15
CA ARG A 25 -8.72 -19.02 3.57
C ARG A 25 -7.80 -19.67 4.60
N ASP A 26 -8.39 -20.41 5.53
CA ASP A 26 -7.67 -21.09 6.61
C ASP A 26 -6.74 -22.18 6.08
N ASP A 27 -7.10 -22.83 4.97
CA ASP A 27 -6.29 -23.90 4.39
C ASP A 27 -5.10 -23.32 3.64
N ILE A 28 -5.27 -22.23 2.88
CA ILE A 28 -4.15 -21.49 2.30
C ILE A 28 -3.19 -21.00 3.38
N GLU A 29 -3.69 -20.44 4.48
CA GLU A 29 -2.83 -19.97 5.56
C GLU A 29 -2.01 -21.09 6.20
N LYS A 30 -2.61 -22.27 6.39
CA LYS A 30 -1.90 -23.47 6.86
C LYS A 30 -0.84 -23.92 5.84
N GLU A 31 -1.14 -23.89 4.56
CA GLU A 31 -0.17 -24.25 3.51
C GLU A 31 1.00 -23.27 3.47
N ILE A 32 0.73 -21.97 3.53
CA ILE A 32 1.77 -20.93 3.58
C ILE A 32 2.73 -21.17 4.76
N LYS A 33 2.22 -21.53 5.94
CA LYS A 33 3.04 -21.83 7.13
C LYS A 33 3.97 -23.03 6.96
N LYS A 34 3.66 -23.97 6.06
CA LYS A 34 4.51 -25.13 5.75
C LYS A 34 5.65 -24.81 4.78
N THR A 35 5.62 -23.65 4.12
CA THR A 35 6.65 -23.24 3.16
C THR A 35 7.90 -22.67 3.83
N PRO A 36 9.07 -22.65 3.16
CA PRO A 36 10.26 -21.97 3.68
C PRO A 36 9.99 -20.49 3.98
N ILE A 37 10.63 -19.94 5.02
CA ILE A 37 10.44 -18.54 5.48
C ILE A 37 10.52 -17.51 4.35
N ALA A 38 11.42 -17.70 3.38
CA ALA A 38 11.54 -16.78 2.25
C ALA A 38 10.27 -16.74 1.38
N ILE A 39 9.66 -17.90 1.11
CA ILE A 39 8.41 -18.02 0.35
C ILE A 39 7.24 -17.51 1.18
N GLN A 40 7.20 -17.87 2.45
CA GLN A 40 6.19 -17.38 3.39
C GLN A 40 6.12 -15.85 3.41
N LYS A 41 7.27 -15.16 3.47
CA LYS A 41 7.34 -13.69 3.40
C LYS A 41 6.77 -13.15 2.09
N ILE A 42 7.07 -13.75 0.95
CA ILE A 42 6.56 -13.32 -0.36
C ILE A 42 5.03 -13.42 -0.40
N LEU A 43 4.49 -14.56 0.02
CA LEU A 43 3.05 -14.81 0.02
C LEU A 43 2.31 -13.91 1.03
N ASN A 44 2.89 -13.70 2.22
CA ASN A 44 2.33 -12.78 3.21
C ASN A 44 2.27 -11.33 2.70
N TYR A 45 3.29 -10.86 1.96
CA TYR A 45 3.19 -9.57 1.29
C TYR A 45 2.10 -9.58 0.21
N TYR A 46 2.00 -10.63 -0.58
CA TYR A 46 0.99 -10.73 -1.63
C TYR A 46 -0.44 -10.71 -1.10
N LEU A 47 -0.69 -11.28 0.08
CA LEU A 47 -1.99 -11.24 0.76
C LEU A 47 -2.48 -9.82 1.08
N LEU A 48 -1.58 -8.83 1.13
CA LEU A 48 -1.89 -7.40 1.34
C LEU A 48 -2.47 -6.72 0.08
N THR A 49 -2.61 -7.45 -1.02
CA THR A 49 -3.33 -6.97 -2.21
C THR A 49 -4.85 -7.03 -1.99
N ASP A 50 -5.56 -6.16 -2.71
CA ASP A 50 -7.04 -6.17 -2.75
C ASP A 50 -7.56 -6.97 -3.96
N PHE A 51 -6.73 -7.80 -4.60
CA PHE A 51 -7.17 -8.63 -5.72
C PHE A 51 -8.12 -9.72 -5.23
N GLU A 52 -9.26 -9.88 -5.89
CA GLU A 52 -10.24 -10.93 -5.59
C GLU A 52 -9.61 -12.32 -5.80
N SER A 53 -8.85 -12.49 -6.90
CA SER A 53 -8.17 -13.72 -7.29
C SER A 53 -6.92 -14.07 -6.46
N LYS A 54 -6.61 -13.34 -5.39
CA LYS A 54 -5.30 -13.48 -4.71
C LYS A 54 -5.12 -14.87 -4.09
N TYR A 55 -6.18 -15.51 -3.63
CA TYR A 55 -6.12 -16.81 -2.98
C TYR A 55 -5.91 -17.93 -4.01
N GLU A 56 -6.59 -17.85 -5.15
CA GLU A 56 -6.43 -18.74 -6.30
C GLU A 56 -5.02 -18.63 -6.87
N GLU A 57 -4.50 -17.40 -7.00
CA GLU A 57 -3.14 -17.17 -7.48
C GLU A 57 -2.08 -17.71 -6.51
N ILE A 58 -2.31 -17.59 -5.20
CA ILE A 58 -1.45 -18.21 -4.18
C ILE A 58 -1.51 -19.74 -4.26
N HIS A 59 -2.70 -20.32 -4.44
CA HIS A 59 -2.84 -21.76 -4.58
C HIS A 59 -2.08 -22.28 -5.82
N LEU A 60 -2.23 -21.62 -6.97
CA LEU A 60 -1.46 -21.93 -8.17
C LEU A 60 0.05 -21.77 -7.96
N PHE A 61 0.46 -20.71 -7.25
CA PHE A 61 1.85 -20.52 -6.87
C PHE A 61 2.38 -21.70 -6.06
N LEU A 62 1.65 -22.12 -5.03
CA LEU A 62 2.03 -23.21 -4.13
C LEU A 62 2.10 -24.54 -4.87
N LYS A 63 1.13 -24.83 -5.74
CA LYS A 63 1.13 -26.00 -6.61
C LYS A 63 2.40 -26.05 -7.46
N HIS A 64 2.70 -24.99 -8.22
CA HIS A 64 3.88 -24.95 -9.08
C HIS A 64 5.20 -24.94 -8.30
N PHE A 65 5.23 -24.30 -7.13
CA PHE A 65 6.38 -24.35 -6.24
C PHE A 65 6.63 -25.79 -5.74
N ASN A 66 5.57 -26.51 -5.37
CA ASN A 66 5.66 -27.88 -4.89
C ASN A 66 6.08 -28.87 -5.99
N GLU A 67 5.63 -28.67 -7.22
CA GLU A 67 6.08 -29.42 -8.40
C GLU A 67 7.57 -29.20 -8.70
N ASN A 68 8.12 -28.04 -8.32
CA ASN A 68 9.47 -27.59 -8.71
C ASN A 68 10.39 -27.32 -7.50
N LYS A 69 10.24 -28.03 -6.37
CA LYS A 69 10.97 -27.75 -5.11
C LYS A 69 12.50 -27.66 -5.23
N LYS A 70 13.09 -28.33 -6.22
CA LYS A 70 14.55 -28.33 -6.46
C LYS A 70 15.05 -27.10 -7.22
N ILE A 71 14.14 -26.35 -7.84
CA ILE A 71 14.47 -25.18 -8.66
C ILE A 71 14.32 -23.93 -7.79
N PRO A 72 15.31 -23.02 -7.75
CA PRO A 72 15.15 -21.74 -7.09
C PRO A 72 13.93 -21.01 -7.66
N ILE A 73 13.06 -20.46 -6.79
CA ILE A 73 11.80 -19.81 -7.20
C ILE A 73 11.99 -18.74 -8.28
N ALA A 74 13.13 -18.02 -8.25
CA ALA A 74 13.46 -16.99 -9.22
C ALA A 74 13.76 -17.52 -10.65
N LYS A 75 14.02 -18.83 -10.78
CA LYS A 75 14.29 -19.51 -12.06
C LYS A 75 13.08 -20.29 -12.59
N ILE A 76 11.98 -20.37 -11.83
CA ILE A 76 10.78 -21.05 -12.30
C ILE A 76 10.09 -20.15 -13.32
N ASN A 77 10.03 -20.60 -14.58
CA ASN A 77 9.41 -19.86 -15.67
C ASN A 77 7.89 -20.03 -15.63
N ASN A 78 7.24 -19.32 -14.71
CA ASN A 78 5.79 -19.31 -14.58
C ASN A 78 5.29 -17.87 -14.37
N PRO A 79 4.31 -17.41 -15.17
CA PRO A 79 3.83 -16.03 -15.10
C PRO A 79 3.18 -15.68 -13.75
N VAL A 80 2.50 -16.62 -13.09
CA VAL A 80 1.87 -16.43 -11.78
C VAL A 80 2.94 -16.24 -10.70
N ILE A 81 3.98 -17.08 -10.71
CA ILE A 81 5.12 -16.95 -9.79
C ILE A 81 5.81 -15.59 -9.95
N TYR A 82 6.08 -15.20 -11.20
CA TYR A 82 6.70 -13.90 -11.48
C TYR A 82 5.82 -12.73 -11.02
N LYS A 83 4.52 -12.76 -11.31
CA LYS A 83 3.55 -11.74 -10.88
C LYS A 83 3.57 -11.58 -9.36
N ILE A 84 3.46 -12.68 -8.61
CA ILE A 84 3.44 -12.65 -7.14
C ILE A 84 4.74 -12.09 -6.57
N ILE A 85 5.90 -12.57 -7.03
CA ILE A 85 7.21 -12.08 -6.56
C ILE A 85 7.38 -10.59 -6.85
N LYS A 86 7.05 -10.15 -8.08
CA LYS A 86 7.15 -8.74 -8.48
C LYS A 86 6.23 -7.86 -7.64
N THR A 87 5.02 -8.32 -7.36
CA THR A 87 4.02 -7.60 -6.57
C THR A 87 4.45 -7.49 -5.11
N ALA A 88 4.88 -8.60 -4.50
CA ALA A 88 5.42 -8.61 -3.14
C ALA A 88 6.61 -7.64 -2.96
N ARG A 89 7.54 -7.59 -3.92
CA ARG A 89 8.64 -6.60 -3.93
C ARG A 89 8.13 -5.16 -4.06
N SER A 90 7.07 -4.93 -4.82
CA SER A 90 6.44 -3.61 -4.93
C SER A 90 5.86 -3.17 -3.59
N ILE A 91 5.12 -4.07 -2.92
CA ILE A 91 4.51 -3.86 -1.61
C ILE A 91 5.59 -3.54 -0.56
N GLN A 92 6.66 -4.34 -0.51
CA GLN A 92 7.78 -4.12 0.42
C GLN A 92 8.42 -2.74 0.22
N ARG A 93 8.63 -2.32 -1.03
CA ARG A 93 9.18 -0.98 -1.32
C ARG A 93 8.23 0.13 -0.91
N GLN A 94 6.91 -0.04 -1.08
CA GLN A 94 5.92 0.96 -0.65
C GLN A 94 5.88 1.08 0.87
N ILE A 95 5.93 -0.04 1.60
CA ILE A 95 6.05 -0.06 3.07
C ILE A 95 7.30 0.70 3.50
N HIS A 96 8.46 0.36 2.95
CA HIS A 96 9.73 0.99 3.34
C HIS A 96 9.74 2.50 3.05
N LYS A 97 9.17 2.93 1.92
CA LYS A 97 8.99 4.37 1.62
C LYS A 97 8.10 5.04 2.66
N LEU A 98 6.95 4.46 2.98
CA LEU A 98 6.01 5.07 3.91
C LEU A 98 6.52 5.07 5.35
N MET A 99 7.38 4.13 5.76
CA MET A 99 8.07 4.21 7.05
C MET A 99 8.88 5.51 7.22
N GLY A 100 9.48 6.04 6.14
CA GLY A 100 10.23 7.30 6.18
C GLY A 100 9.41 8.56 5.86
N LEU A 101 8.30 8.40 5.14
CA LEU A 101 7.48 9.51 4.66
C LEU A 101 6.23 9.78 5.52
N LEU A 102 5.82 8.85 6.37
CA LEU A 102 4.69 9.09 7.25
C LEU A 102 4.99 10.29 8.16
N ARG A 103 4.01 11.17 8.34
CA ARG A 103 4.08 12.34 9.22
C ARG A 103 2.99 12.23 10.26
N PHE A 104 3.37 12.41 11.51
CA PHE A 104 2.46 12.46 12.63
C PHE A 104 2.15 13.91 12.96
N ARG A 105 0.91 14.18 13.32
CA ARG A 105 0.41 15.44 13.86
C ARG A 105 -0.28 15.14 15.18
N GLU A 106 -0.12 16.00 16.16
CA GLU A 106 -0.84 15.86 17.42
C GLU A 106 -2.31 16.26 17.25
N ILE A 107 -3.19 15.47 17.85
CA ILE A 107 -4.62 15.71 17.89
C ILE A 107 -5.12 15.71 19.33
N GLU A 108 -6.31 16.24 19.53
CA GLU A 108 -6.97 16.24 20.83
C GLU A 108 -6.98 14.85 21.48
N GLY A 109 -6.78 14.80 22.80
CA GLY A 109 -6.66 13.56 23.56
C GLY A 109 -5.25 12.97 23.61
N GLY A 110 -4.23 13.69 23.12
CA GLY A 110 -2.82 13.29 23.20
C GLY A 110 -2.46 12.14 22.28
N TYR A 111 -3.10 12.06 21.12
CA TYR A 111 -2.78 11.07 20.09
C TYR A 111 -1.94 11.71 18.99
N LEU A 112 -1.00 10.93 18.47
CA LEU A 112 -0.27 11.23 17.25
C LEU A 112 -1.00 10.59 16.06
N TYR A 113 -1.65 11.41 15.25
CA TYR A 113 -2.37 10.98 14.07
C TYR A 113 -1.49 11.05 12.82
N ALA A 114 -1.54 10.00 12.01
CA ALA A 114 -0.91 9.98 10.69
C ALA A 114 -1.86 9.38 9.64
N SER A 115 -1.98 10.05 8.50
CA SER A 115 -2.77 9.57 7.36
C SER A 115 -1.90 9.30 6.15
N PHE A 116 -2.26 8.27 5.39
CA PHE A 116 -1.63 7.96 4.12
C PHE A 116 -2.63 7.33 3.14
N THR A 117 -2.27 7.38 1.86
CA THR A 117 -2.91 6.60 0.80
C THR A 117 -1.91 5.61 0.22
N SER A 118 -2.36 4.38 -0.01
CA SER A 118 -1.54 3.31 -0.59
C SER A 118 -2.30 2.46 -1.60
N ASP A 119 -1.56 1.90 -2.54
CA ASP A 119 -2.09 0.98 -3.55
C ASP A 119 -2.45 -0.36 -2.89
N PHE A 120 -1.74 -0.76 -1.83
CA PHE A 120 -1.92 -2.02 -1.10
C PHE A 120 -2.31 -1.80 0.37
N ASN A 121 -2.93 -2.79 1.01
CA ASN A 121 -3.37 -2.75 2.40
C ASN A 121 -2.19 -2.95 3.37
N ILE A 122 -1.40 -1.90 3.55
CA ILE A 122 -0.12 -1.95 4.30
C ILE A 122 -0.21 -1.33 5.70
N ILE A 123 -1.42 -0.99 6.15
CA ILE A 123 -1.65 -0.34 7.44
C ILE A 123 -1.12 -1.18 8.62
N GLY A 124 -1.28 -2.51 8.55
CA GLY A 124 -0.77 -3.45 9.56
C GLY A 124 0.75 -3.39 9.71
N PRO A 125 1.53 -3.67 8.64
CA PRO A 125 2.99 -3.54 8.67
C PRO A 125 3.49 -2.16 9.14
N LEU A 126 2.84 -1.07 8.74
CA LEU A 126 3.20 0.27 9.19
C LEU A 126 2.94 0.45 10.69
N SER A 127 1.78 0.05 11.17
CA SER A 127 1.42 0.17 12.60
C SER A 127 2.31 -0.70 13.49
N LEU A 128 2.68 -1.90 13.02
CA LEU A 128 3.63 -2.76 13.73
C LEU A 128 5.03 -2.13 13.81
N HIS A 129 5.45 -1.41 12.77
CA HIS A 129 6.73 -0.70 12.80
C HIS A 129 6.72 0.45 13.81
N PHE A 130 5.71 1.31 13.74
CA PHE A 130 5.65 2.50 14.59
C PHE A 130 5.33 2.17 16.05
N SER A 131 4.53 1.14 16.34
CA SER A 131 4.33 0.65 17.71
C SER A 131 5.61 0.19 18.41
N ARG A 132 6.56 -0.36 17.65
CA ARG A 132 7.87 -0.74 18.19
C ARG A 132 8.81 0.46 18.34
N ARG A 133 8.67 1.47 17.49
CA ARG A 133 9.52 2.66 17.50
C ARG A 133 9.09 3.70 18.54
N PHE A 134 7.79 3.77 18.81
CA PHE A 134 7.16 4.70 19.74
C PHE A 134 6.24 3.92 20.70
N PRO A 135 6.78 3.09 21.59
CA PRO A 135 5.98 2.19 22.43
C PRO A 135 5.10 2.93 23.44
N GLU A 136 5.55 4.09 23.93
CA GLU A 136 4.83 4.89 24.94
C GLU A 136 3.82 5.87 24.32
N GLU A 137 3.92 6.12 23.01
CA GLU A 137 3.06 7.07 22.32
C GLU A 137 1.71 6.44 21.95
N LYS A 138 0.66 7.26 21.96
CA LYS A 138 -0.65 6.88 21.43
C LYS A 138 -0.70 7.23 19.96
N LEU A 139 -0.70 6.25 19.07
CA LEU A 139 -0.68 6.48 17.62
C LEU A 139 -2.02 6.13 16.98
N ILE A 140 -2.42 6.93 16.00
CA ILE A 140 -3.50 6.59 15.07
C ILE A 140 -2.94 6.63 13.67
N ILE A 141 -2.90 5.48 13.01
CA ILE A 141 -2.47 5.38 11.61
C ILE A 141 -3.69 5.10 10.75
N HIS A 142 -3.97 5.96 9.78
CA HIS A 142 -5.17 5.92 8.96
C HIS A 142 -4.84 5.73 7.47
N ASP A 143 -5.32 4.62 6.90
CA ASP A 143 -5.41 4.42 5.44
C ASP A 143 -6.68 5.10 4.91
N THR A 144 -6.52 6.29 4.33
CA THR A 144 -7.65 7.11 3.87
C THR A 144 -8.36 6.51 2.66
N LYS A 145 -7.70 5.68 1.86
CA LYS A 145 -8.31 5.02 0.69
C LYS A 145 -9.27 3.92 1.14
N ARG A 146 -8.87 3.14 2.15
CA ARG A 146 -9.67 2.03 2.68
C ARG A 146 -10.56 2.42 3.87
N ARG A 147 -10.45 3.66 4.35
CA ARG A 147 -11.14 4.16 5.56
C ARG A 147 -10.87 3.26 6.78
N LYS A 148 -9.63 2.79 6.92
CA LYS A 148 -9.20 1.91 8.01
C LYS A 148 -8.23 2.63 8.91
N ALA A 149 -8.40 2.51 10.22
CA ALA A 149 -7.46 3.05 11.19
C ALA A 149 -6.94 1.93 12.10
N LEU A 150 -5.66 2.02 12.46
CA LEU A 150 -5.05 1.21 13.50
C LEU A 150 -4.63 2.13 14.63
N PHE A 151 -5.08 1.79 15.83
CA PHE A 151 -4.73 2.46 17.06
C PHE A 151 -3.58 1.71 17.70
N VAL A 152 -2.59 2.46 18.19
CA VAL A 152 -1.48 1.92 18.94
C VAL A 152 -1.47 2.56 20.31
N GLU A 153 -1.46 1.73 21.35
CA GLU A 153 -1.28 2.18 22.72
C GLU A 153 -0.43 1.15 23.47
N LYS A 154 0.62 1.62 24.18
CA LYS A 154 1.55 0.76 24.93
C LYS A 154 2.15 -0.36 24.06
N GLY A 155 2.51 -0.01 22.82
CA GLY A 155 3.03 -0.94 21.82
C GLY A 155 2.05 -2.00 21.29
N LYS A 156 0.77 -1.97 21.70
CA LYS A 156 -0.27 -2.90 21.23
C LYS A 156 -1.10 -2.30 20.12
N LEU A 157 -1.52 -3.13 19.16
CA LEU A 157 -2.33 -2.71 18.02
C LEU A 157 -3.80 -3.06 18.26
N TYR A 158 -4.67 -2.10 17.99
CA TYR A 158 -6.13 -2.23 18.05
C TYR A 158 -6.72 -1.79 16.71
N GLU A 159 -7.44 -2.69 16.03
CA GLU A 159 -8.10 -2.35 14.76
C GLU A 159 -9.38 -1.57 15.05
N VAL A 160 -9.52 -0.42 14.40
CA VAL A 160 -10.78 0.35 14.40
C VAL A 160 -11.20 0.53 12.96
N VAL A 161 -12.35 -0.06 12.66
CA VAL A 161 -12.93 0.01 11.33
C VAL A 161 -13.74 1.30 11.23
N SER A 162 -13.39 2.13 10.25
CA SER A 162 -14.09 3.35 9.83
C SER A 162 -13.86 4.59 10.69
N LEU A 163 -12.83 5.37 10.33
CA LEU A 163 -12.71 6.77 10.72
C LEU A 163 -13.34 7.64 9.62
N ASN A 164 -14.57 8.12 9.85
CA ASN A 164 -15.30 8.92 8.86
C ASN A 164 -14.89 10.40 8.88
N THR A 165 -14.42 10.89 10.02
CA THR A 165 -14.01 12.28 10.25
C THR A 165 -12.53 12.35 10.56
N LEU A 166 -11.84 13.31 9.95
CA LEU A 166 -10.45 13.61 10.32
C LEU A 166 -10.47 14.29 11.70
N PRO A 167 -9.67 13.82 12.67
CA PRO A 167 -9.61 14.44 13.98
C PRO A 167 -8.99 15.84 13.89
N SER A 168 -9.48 16.75 14.71
CA SER A 168 -8.97 18.12 14.83
C SER A 168 -7.54 18.13 15.37
N ASP A 169 -6.71 19.02 14.82
CA ASP A 169 -5.38 19.33 15.34
C ASP A 169 -5.49 19.95 16.74
N THR A 170 -4.46 19.80 17.58
CA THR A 170 -4.32 20.66 18.77
C THR A 170 -3.94 22.07 18.36
N ASP A 171 -4.21 23.06 19.23
CA ASP A 171 -3.81 24.46 18.98
C ASP A 171 -2.29 24.59 18.78
N GLU A 172 -1.50 23.77 19.50
CA GLU A 172 -0.04 23.75 19.43
C GLU A 172 0.51 23.07 18.15
N GLU A 173 -0.23 22.16 17.52
CA GLU A 173 0.21 21.46 16.31
C GLU A 173 0.52 22.45 15.15
N SER A 174 -0.22 23.56 15.05
CA SER A 174 0.06 24.59 14.06
C SER A 174 1.43 25.24 14.27
N PHE A 175 1.87 25.40 15.52
CA PHE A 175 3.20 25.91 15.86
C PHE A 175 4.29 24.91 15.46
N PHE A 176 4.15 23.64 15.81
CA PHE A 176 5.09 22.58 15.43
C PHE A 176 5.22 22.43 13.91
N ARG A 177 4.09 22.51 13.21
CA ARG A 177 4.04 22.48 11.75
C ARG A 177 4.88 23.59 11.12
N GLN A 178 4.73 24.83 11.59
CA GLN A 178 5.50 25.97 11.10
C GLN A 178 6.99 25.86 11.44
N LEU A 179 7.30 25.38 12.66
CA LEU A 179 8.68 25.14 13.08
C LEU A 179 9.37 24.13 12.17
N TRP A 180 8.70 23.03 11.86
CA TRP A 180 9.20 22.02 10.93
C TRP A 180 9.47 22.59 9.53
N GLN A 181 8.55 23.39 9.00
CA GLN A 181 8.71 24.02 7.68
C GLN A 181 9.92 24.96 7.65
N ARG A 182 10.08 25.81 8.66
CA ARG A 182 11.23 26.72 8.79
C ARG A 182 12.53 25.94 8.90
N TYR A 183 12.56 24.90 9.75
CA TYR A 183 13.70 24.02 9.87
C TYR A 183 14.07 23.40 8.52
N HIS A 184 13.12 22.78 7.82
CA HIS A 184 13.33 22.14 6.52
C HIS A 184 13.87 23.12 5.47
N GLN A 185 13.34 24.35 5.42
CA GLN A 185 13.81 25.39 4.51
C GLN A 185 15.25 25.82 4.85
N ASN A 186 15.55 26.04 6.12
CA ASN A 186 16.85 26.57 6.54
C ASN A 186 17.99 25.55 6.44
N ILE A 187 17.72 24.26 6.59
CA ILE A 187 18.75 23.22 6.38
C ILE A 187 19.01 22.92 4.90
N SER A 188 18.14 23.41 4.00
CA SER A 188 18.26 23.14 2.57
C SER A 188 19.40 23.97 1.96
N ILE A 189 20.31 23.31 1.25
CA ILE A 189 21.42 23.96 0.55
C ILE A 189 21.00 24.14 -0.90
N THR A 190 20.81 25.39 -1.32
CA THR A 190 20.29 25.77 -2.65
C THR A 190 21.10 25.17 -3.79
N GLU A 191 22.43 25.15 -3.67
CA GLU A 191 23.35 24.62 -4.69
C GLU A 191 23.26 23.09 -4.85
N ARG A 192 22.73 22.39 -3.84
CA ARG A 192 22.54 20.92 -3.86
C ARG A 192 21.13 20.52 -4.27
N GLU A 193 20.27 21.48 -4.63
CA GLU A 193 18.89 21.20 -4.96
C GLU A 193 18.79 20.40 -6.27
N ASN A 194 18.24 19.19 -6.16
CA ASN A 194 17.95 18.34 -7.31
C ASN A 194 16.50 17.85 -7.26
N LYS A 195 15.60 18.62 -7.89
CA LYS A 195 14.17 18.31 -7.94
C LYS A 195 13.88 16.96 -8.61
N LYS A 196 14.70 16.53 -9.58
CA LYS A 196 14.52 15.22 -10.24
C LYS A 196 14.76 14.07 -9.26
N LEU A 197 15.87 14.13 -8.51
CA LEU A 197 16.19 13.14 -7.48
C LEU A 197 15.18 13.20 -6.32
N GLN A 198 14.79 14.40 -5.90
CA GLN A 198 13.74 14.59 -4.88
C GLN A 198 12.44 13.89 -5.29
N ARG A 199 11.98 14.03 -6.54
CA ARG A 199 10.78 13.34 -7.04
C ARG A 199 10.93 11.82 -7.12
N GLN A 200 12.14 11.30 -7.34
CA GLN A 200 12.40 9.85 -7.32
C GLN A 200 12.30 9.28 -5.89
N ASN A 201 12.88 9.99 -4.93
CA ASN A 201 12.88 9.62 -3.51
C ASN A 201 11.50 9.84 -2.87
N ILE A 202 10.87 10.97 -3.18
CA ILE A 202 9.57 11.42 -2.69
C ILE A 202 8.61 11.64 -3.88
N PRO A 203 7.99 10.56 -4.39
CA PRO A 203 7.01 10.65 -5.47
C PRO A 203 5.89 11.64 -5.16
N LEU A 204 5.41 12.36 -6.18
CA LEU A 204 4.37 13.39 -6.08
C LEU A 204 3.12 12.91 -5.33
N LYS A 205 2.72 11.65 -5.54
CA LYS A 205 1.55 11.05 -4.85
C LYS A 205 1.64 11.04 -3.32
N PHE A 206 2.85 11.13 -2.76
CA PHE A 206 3.07 11.21 -1.32
C PHE A 206 3.27 12.63 -0.83
N GLN A 207 3.66 13.58 -1.70
CA GLN A 207 3.99 14.95 -1.29
C GLN A 207 2.80 15.68 -0.67
N HIS A 208 1.57 15.40 -1.10
CA HIS A 208 0.37 15.98 -0.50
C HIS A 208 0.21 15.65 1.01
N TRP A 209 0.77 14.51 1.47
CA TRP A 209 0.72 14.12 2.87
C TRP A 209 1.84 14.75 3.72
N LEU A 210 2.84 15.35 3.08
CA LEU A 210 4.05 15.84 3.72
C LEU A 210 3.93 17.33 4.08
N THR A 211 4.21 17.64 5.34
CA THR A 211 4.16 19.01 5.87
C THR A 211 5.09 19.98 5.13
N GLU A 212 6.23 19.48 4.65
CA GLU A 212 7.26 20.22 3.92
C GLU A 212 6.72 20.83 2.62
N PHE A 213 5.70 20.23 2.03
CA PHE A 213 5.11 20.66 0.75
C PHE A 213 3.79 21.41 0.94
N LYS A 214 3.23 21.42 2.16
CA LYS A 214 2.01 22.14 2.55
C LYS A 214 2.32 23.59 2.88
N GLY A 215 2.65 24.40 1.87
CA GLY A 215 2.93 25.83 2.05
C GLY A 215 3.68 26.47 0.88
N SER A 216 4.43 25.67 0.12
CA SER A 216 5.08 26.10 -1.13
C SER A 216 4.20 25.92 -2.37
N CYS A 217 2.96 25.42 -2.20
CA CYS A 217 1.99 25.33 -3.28
C CYS A 217 1.32 26.71 -3.46
N ALA A 218 2.05 27.65 -4.06
CA ALA A 218 1.38 28.62 -4.91
C ALA A 218 0.77 27.81 -6.05
N LEU A 219 -0.53 27.54 -5.96
CA LEU A 219 -1.31 27.25 -7.17
C LEU A 219 -0.97 28.34 -8.18
N PRO A 220 -0.69 28.03 -9.46
CA PRO A 220 -0.65 29.08 -10.47
C PRO A 220 -1.98 29.84 -10.34
N GLN A 221 -1.90 31.13 -10.01
CA GLN A 221 -3.05 31.98 -10.20
C GLN A 221 -3.37 31.85 -11.68
N LEU A 222 -4.54 31.29 -11.99
CA LEU A 222 -5.08 31.39 -13.33
C LEU A 222 -5.28 32.88 -13.52
N ASP A 223 -4.35 33.52 -14.22
CA ASP A 223 -4.44 34.92 -14.62
C ASP A 223 -5.75 35.08 -15.38
N GLY A 224 -6.76 35.56 -14.65
CA GLY A 224 -7.96 36.17 -15.19
C GLY A 224 -7.55 37.50 -15.80
N ASN A 225 -6.95 37.46 -16.99
CA ASN A 225 -6.86 38.60 -17.88
C ASN A 225 -6.93 38.10 -19.32
N ARG A 226 -8.15 37.76 -19.73
CA ARG A 226 -8.62 37.93 -21.10
C ARG A 226 -9.84 38.82 -21.06
N GLU A 227 -9.62 40.10 -20.81
CA GLU A 227 -10.51 41.15 -21.25
C GLU A 227 -9.77 42.08 -22.21
N ASN A 228 -10.22 42.00 -23.46
CA ASN A 228 -10.51 43.11 -24.37
C ASN A 228 -9.36 43.88 -25.06
N ILE A 229 -9.39 43.71 -26.40
CA ILE A 229 -9.15 44.70 -27.47
C ILE A 229 -7.69 45.08 -27.75
#